data_AF-A0A2D6A876-F1
#
_entry.id   AF-A0A2D6A876-F1
#
_cell.length_a   1.000
_cell.length_b   1.000
_cell.length_c   1.000
_cell.angle_alpha   90.00
_cell.angle_beta   90.00
_cell.angle_gamma   90.00
#
_symmetry.space_group_name_H-M   'P 1'
#
loop_
_entity.id
_entity.type
_entity.pdbx_description
1 polymer ?
#
loop_
_entity_poly.entity_id
_entity_poly.type
_entity_poly.pdbx_seq_one_letter_code
_entity_poly.pdbx_strand_id
1 'polypeptide(L)'
;MVDTNPSVVVDEPKPTDTSTDSLARYYVELGDLYFQTRRYLRATETYARAAQLVPDDAALRFVIADAWFAVGQYDKAAYAIRQGLHLDPELAASETDKRGFYGFAEDFDKHMKALAKHLDERPLDAQALLVEAYNLRFSGGYIEARKKLEKLSEILPGDPAIKQLREGLDKAAAARTPRKV
;
A
#
# COMPACT_ATOMS: atom_id res chain seq x y z
N MET A 1 -16.33 -25.92 -26.02
CA MET A 1 -15.72 -24.64 -26.42
C MET A 1 -14.54 -24.43 -25.48
N VAL A 2 -13.33 -24.42 -26.02
CA VAL A 2 -12.08 -24.30 -25.25
C VAL A 2 -11.91 -22.82 -24.94
N ASP A 3 -11.90 -22.47 -23.67
CA ASP A 3 -11.71 -21.11 -23.19
C ASP A 3 -10.21 -20.77 -23.30
N THR A 4 -9.77 -20.43 -24.51
CA THR A 4 -8.41 -19.92 -24.75
C THR A 4 -8.37 -18.46 -24.31
N ASN A 5 -8.25 -18.23 -23.00
CA ASN A 5 -7.71 -16.97 -22.52
C ASN A 5 -6.23 -16.95 -22.92
N PRO A 6 -5.80 -16.11 -23.88
CA PRO A 6 -4.38 -15.99 -24.16
C PRO A 6 -3.81 -15.34 -22.91
N SER A 7 -3.16 -16.15 -22.08
CA SER A 7 -2.29 -15.65 -21.04
C SER A 7 -1.33 -14.72 -21.76
N VAL A 8 -1.52 -13.41 -21.61
CA VAL A 8 -0.52 -12.43 -22.01
C VAL A 8 0.65 -12.71 -21.08
N VAL A 9 1.51 -13.62 -21.52
CA VAL A 9 2.87 -13.71 -21.04
C VAL A 9 3.46 -12.39 -21.50
N VAL A 10 3.36 -11.37 -20.64
CA VAL A 10 4.34 -10.29 -20.68
C VAL A 10 5.65 -11.02 -20.54
N ASP A 11 6.37 -11.10 -21.66
CA ASP A 11 7.69 -11.69 -21.73
C ASP A 11 8.52 -10.93 -20.70
N GLU A 12 8.94 -11.60 -19.63
CA GLU A 12 9.63 -10.96 -18.51
C GLU A 12 10.96 -10.41 -19.07
N PRO A 13 11.10 -9.08 -19.26
CA PRO A 13 12.29 -8.55 -19.90
C PRO A 13 13.46 -8.88 -19.00
N LYS A 14 14.48 -9.62 -19.45
CA LYS A 14 15.57 -10.02 -18.54
C LYS A 14 16.43 -8.80 -18.18
N PRO A 15 16.87 -8.67 -16.92
CA PRO A 15 17.76 -7.57 -16.54
C PRO A 15 19.07 -7.68 -17.33
N THR A 16 19.52 -6.57 -17.89
CA THR A 16 20.78 -6.47 -18.65
C THR A 16 21.97 -6.16 -17.75
N ASP A 17 21.74 -5.52 -16.61
CA ASP A 17 22.69 -5.30 -15.52
C ASP A 17 22.26 -6.11 -14.29
N THR A 18 23.19 -6.88 -13.73
CA THR A 18 22.96 -7.78 -12.59
C THR A 18 23.52 -7.24 -11.27
N SER A 19 23.93 -5.97 -11.21
CA SER A 19 24.25 -5.34 -9.93
C SER A 19 23.03 -5.34 -9.00
N THR A 20 23.25 -5.38 -7.67
CA THR A 20 22.17 -5.46 -6.68
C THR A 20 21.15 -4.34 -6.85
N ASP A 21 21.61 -3.11 -7.05
CA ASP A 21 20.75 -1.93 -7.19
C ASP A 21 19.94 -1.98 -8.49
N SER A 22 20.56 -2.36 -9.61
CA SER A 22 19.88 -2.49 -10.90
C SER A 22 18.88 -3.64 -10.88
N LEU A 23 19.20 -4.75 -10.23
CA LEU A 23 18.31 -5.90 -10.09
C LEU A 23 17.13 -5.60 -9.15
N ALA A 24 17.37 -4.85 -8.06
CA ALA A 24 16.31 -4.38 -7.18
C ALA A 24 15.34 -3.48 -7.94
N ARG A 25 15.86 -2.46 -8.64
CA ARG A 25 15.05 -1.56 -9.47
C ARG A 25 14.25 -2.32 -10.52
N TYR A 26 14.88 -3.27 -11.20
CA TYR A 26 14.22 -4.13 -12.18
C TYR A 26 13.01 -4.87 -11.58
N TYR A 27 13.16 -5.48 -10.41
CA TYR A 27 12.05 -6.17 -9.75
C TYR A 27 10.96 -5.22 -9.25
N VAL A 28 11.31 -3.99 -8.85
CA VAL A 28 10.32 -2.95 -8.54
C VAL A 28 9.51 -2.61 -9.79
N GLU A 29 10.16 -2.27 -10.89
CA GLU A 29 9.49 -1.88 -12.15
C GLU A 29 8.61 -3.01 -12.72
N LEU A 30 9.08 -4.26 -12.66
CA LEU A 30 8.28 -5.42 -13.06
C LEU A 30 7.09 -5.65 -12.13
N GLY A 31 7.28 -5.45 -10.82
CA GLY A 31 6.20 -5.49 -9.84
C GLY A 31 5.13 -4.44 -10.13
N ASP A 32 5.55 -3.21 -10.46
CA ASP A 32 4.66 -2.10 -10.83
C ASP A 32 3.83 -2.44 -12.08
N LEU A 33 4.48 -3.01 -13.10
CA LEU A 33 3.78 -3.48 -14.31
C LEU A 33 2.75 -4.57 -13.97
N TYR A 34 3.11 -5.55 -13.14
CA TYR A 34 2.15 -6.57 -12.69
C TYR A 34 1.00 -5.96 -11.88
N PHE A 35 1.28 -4.98 -11.03
CA PHE A 35 0.25 -4.30 -10.25
C PHE A 35 -0.72 -3.54 -11.15
N GLN A 36 -0.20 -2.72 -12.07
CA GLN A 36 -0.99 -1.91 -13.00
C GLN A 36 -1.82 -2.76 -13.96
N THR A 37 -1.36 -3.98 -14.28
CA THR A 37 -2.08 -4.96 -15.11
C THR A 37 -2.98 -5.92 -14.30
N ARG A 38 -3.31 -5.56 -13.05
CA ARG A 38 -4.20 -6.31 -12.13
C ARG A 38 -3.70 -7.68 -11.70
N ARG A 39 -2.42 -7.97 -11.91
CA ARG A 39 -1.77 -9.21 -11.52
C ARG A 39 -1.14 -9.06 -10.14
N TYR A 40 -1.96 -8.65 -9.18
CA TYR A 40 -1.52 -8.24 -7.85
C TYR A 40 -0.74 -9.33 -7.10
N LEU A 41 -1.13 -10.60 -7.22
CA LEU A 41 -0.38 -11.69 -6.59
C LEU A 41 1.04 -11.79 -7.15
N ARG A 42 1.22 -11.71 -8.48
CA ARG A 42 2.56 -11.69 -9.08
C ARG A 42 3.33 -10.42 -8.72
N ALA A 43 2.66 -9.28 -8.58
CA ALA A 43 3.28 -8.07 -8.06
C ALA A 43 3.86 -8.33 -6.65
N THR A 44 3.09 -8.94 -5.73
CA THR A 44 3.60 -9.27 -4.38
C THR A 44 4.84 -10.16 -4.41
N GLU A 45 4.85 -11.19 -5.27
CA GLU A 45 5.99 -12.10 -5.42
C GLU A 45 7.22 -11.39 -6.00
N THR A 46 7.00 -10.47 -6.95
CA THR A 46 8.09 -9.74 -7.62
C THR A 46 8.69 -8.69 -6.72
N TYR A 47 7.87 -7.90 -6.02
CA TYR A 47 8.35 -6.96 -5.01
C TYR A 47 9.08 -7.66 -3.86
N ALA A 48 8.67 -8.88 -3.48
CA ALA A 48 9.39 -9.66 -2.47
C ALA A 48 10.83 -9.98 -2.92
N ARG A 49 11.08 -10.17 -4.22
CA ARG A 49 12.45 -10.33 -4.75
C ARG A 49 13.24 -9.02 -4.64
N ALA A 50 12.64 -7.88 -4.95
CA ALA A 50 13.27 -6.58 -4.72
C ALA A 50 13.62 -6.38 -3.23
N ALA A 51 12.71 -6.75 -2.32
CA ALA A 51 12.89 -6.54 -0.89
C ALA A 51 13.97 -7.45 -0.27
N GLN A 52 14.35 -8.53 -0.94
CA GLN A 52 15.51 -9.34 -0.56
C GLN A 52 16.84 -8.64 -0.89
N LEU A 53 16.85 -7.78 -1.92
CA LEU A 53 18.02 -7.04 -2.38
C LEU A 53 18.18 -5.72 -1.62
N VAL A 54 17.07 -5.05 -1.31
CA VAL A 54 17.02 -3.78 -0.59
C VAL A 54 16.10 -3.90 0.65
N PRO A 55 16.54 -4.57 1.72
CA PRO A 55 15.67 -4.87 2.86
C PRO A 55 15.20 -3.62 3.62
N ASP A 56 15.95 -2.52 3.55
CA ASP A 56 15.71 -1.29 4.30
C ASP A 56 14.99 -0.20 3.48
N ASP A 57 14.46 -0.55 2.30
CA ASP A 57 13.67 0.37 1.49
C ASP A 57 12.22 0.47 2.02
N ALA A 58 11.92 1.58 2.69
CA ALA A 58 10.60 1.85 3.26
C ALA A 58 9.50 1.99 2.19
N ALA A 59 9.80 2.62 1.04
CA ALA A 59 8.84 2.80 -0.04
C ALA A 59 8.45 1.45 -0.66
N LEU A 60 9.42 0.54 -0.79
CA LEU A 60 9.17 -0.82 -1.26
C LEU A 60 8.21 -1.59 -0.34
N ARG A 61 8.31 -1.39 1.00
CA ARG A 61 7.34 -2.00 1.94
C ARG A 61 5.92 -1.50 1.70
N PHE A 62 5.74 -0.25 1.29
CA PHE A 62 4.41 0.31 0.99
C PHE A 62 3.82 -0.22 -0.32
N VAL A 63 4.59 -0.36 -1.39
CA VAL A 63 4.04 -0.97 -2.62
C VAL A 63 3.73 -2.46 -2.43
N ILE A 64 4.49 -3.16 -1.55
CA ILE A 64 4.14 -4.52 -1.11
C ILE A 64 2.80 -4.53 -0.34
N ALA A 65 2.59 -3.56 0.55
CA ALA A 65 1.34 -3.43 1.27
C ALA A 65 0.15 -3.18 0.33
N ASP A 66 0.34 -2.31 -0.66
CA ASP A 66 -0.68 -2.00 -1.67
C ASP A 66 -1.01 -3.22 -2.52
N ALA A 67 0.01 -4.00 -2.91
CA ALA A 67 -0.18 -5.26 -3.61
C ALA A 67 -0.96 -6.28 -2.77
N TRP A 68 -0.65 -6.45 -1.49
CA TRP A 68 -1.42 -7.33 -0.60
C TRP A 68 -2.83 -6.84 -0.33
N PHE A 69 -3.04 -5.52 -0.24
CA PHE A 69 -4.36 -4.91 -0.14
C PHE A 69 -5.22 -5.25 -1.37
N ALA A 70 -4.66 -5.11 -2.58
CA ALA A 70 -5.35 -5.45 -3.83
C ALA A 70 -5.60 -6.97 -4.00
N VAL A 71 -4.84 -7.83 -3.32
CA VAL A 71 -5.12 -9.27 -3.22
C VAL A 71 -6.21 -9.57 -2.18
N GLY A 72 -6.52 -8.64 -1.27
CA GLY A 72 -7.47 -8.83 -0.17
C GLY A 72 -6.86 -9.52 1.06
N GLN A 73 -5.53 -9.56 1.17
CA GLN A 73 -4.82 -10.17 2.30
C GLN A 73 -4.42 -9.10 3.31
N TYR A 74 -5.39 -8.66 4.12
CA TYR A 74 -5.25 -7.48 4.97
C TYR A 74 -4.20 -7.65 6.09
N ASP A 75 -4.01 -8.86 6.63
CA ASP A 75 -2.96 -9.12 7.62
C ASP A 75 -1.55 -8.86 7.05
N LYS A 76 -1.31 -9.32 5.82
CA LYS A 76 -0.03 -9.14 5.13
C LYS A 76 0.20 -7.68 4.73
N ALA A 77 -0.86 -7.01 4.29
CA ALA A 77 -0.81 -5.58 3.98
C ALA A 77 -0.49 -4.76 5.24
N ALA A 78 -1.17 -5.02 6.35
CA ALA A 78 -0.93 -4.35 7.62
C ALA A 78 0.50 -4.58 8.13
N TYR A 79 1.02 -5.81 8.03
CA TYR A 79 2.41 -6.10 8.36
C TYR A 79 3.39 -5.26 7.53
N ALA A 80 3.21 -5.20 6.21
CA ALA A 80 4.06 -4.41 5.32
C ALA A 80 3.96 -2.90 5.58
N ILE A 81 2.76 -2.37 5.90
CA ILE A 81 2.57 -0.98 6.34
C ILE A 81 3.42 -0.69 7.58
N ARG A 82 3.36 -1.56 8.58
CA ARG A 82 4.14 -1.40 9.82
C ARG A 82 5.64 -1.41 9.55
N GLN A 83 6.11 -2.28 8.65
CA GLN A 83 7.52 -2.29 8.25
C GLN A 83 7.94 -0.98 7.57
N GLY A 84 7.14 -0.49 6.62
CA GLY A 84 7.45 0.77 5.93
C GLY A 84 7.50 1.95 6.89
N LEU A 85 6.51 2.07 7.79
CA LEU A 85 6.47 3.11 8.82
C LEU A 85 7.56 2.96 9.88
N HIS A 86 8.04 1.74 10.14
CA HIS A 86 9.16 1.51 11.04
C HIS A 86 10.48 1.97 10.43
N LEU A 87 10.69 1.68 9.14
CA LEU A 87 11.89 2.08 8.39
C LEU A 87 11.92 3.60 8.16
N ASP A 88 10.80 4.19 7.73
CA ASP A 88 10.67 5.63 7.55
C ASP A 88 9.26 6.13 7.96
N PRO A 89 9.13 6.66 9.19
CA PRO A 89 7.88 7.26 9.65
C PRO A 89 7.45 8.52 8.87
N GLU A 90 8.39 9.25 8.26
CA GLU A 90 8.09 10.52 7.58
C GLU A 90 7.31 10.30 6.28
N LEU A 91 7.40 9.12 5.67
CA LEU A 91 6.58 8.76 4.51
C LEU A 91 5.08 8.78 4.82
N ALA A 92 4.67 8.66 6.10
CA ALA A 92 3.29 8.86 6.53
C ALA A 92 2.75 10.27 6.22
N ALA A 93 3.64 11.26 6.09
CA ALA A 93 3.32 12.63 5.76
C ALA A 93 3.38 12.91 4.24
N SER A 94 3.85 11.97 3.41
CA SER A 94 4.04 12.20 1.99
C SER A 94 2.74 12.61 1.26
N GLU A 95 2.89 13.46 0.25
CA GLU A 95 1.80 13.96 -0.60
C GLU A 95 1.59 13.10 -1.85
N THR A 96 1.60 11.78 -1.66
CA THR A 96 1.32 10.84 -2.75
C THR A 96 -0.16 10.50 -2.78
N ASP A 97 -0.76 10.55 -3.97
CA ASP A 97 -2.07 9.95 -4.22
C ASP A 97 -1.89 8.53 -4.79
N LYS A 98 -2.07 7.52 -3.94
CA LYS A 98 -1.85 6.12 -4.36
C LYS A 98 -2.84 5.64 -5.42
N ARG A 99 -3.96 6.35 -5.65
CA ARG A 99 -4.90 6.01 -6.73
C ARG A 99 -4.24 6.12 -8.09
N GLY A 100 -3.30 7.06 -8.26
CA GLY A 100 -2.54 7.25 -9.49
C GLY A 100 -1.59 6.09 -9.82
N PHE A 101 -1.36 5.18 -8.86
CA PHE A 101 -0.55 3.98 -9.08
C PHE A 101 -1.33 2.83 -9.72
N TYR A 102 -2.66 2.83 -9.58
CA TYR A 102 -3.51 1.83 -10.22
C TYR A 102 -3.59 2.10 -11.73
N GLY A 103 -3.49 1.03 -12.53
CA GLY A 103 -3.61 1.14 -13.99
C GLY A 103 -5.00 1.58 -14.47
N PHE A 104 -6.04 1.35 -13.64
CA PHE A 104 -7.42 1.77 -13.89
C PHE A 104 -8.02 2.41 -12.64
N ALA A 105 -8.70 3.53 -12.81
CA ALA A 105 -9.23 4.32 -11.68
C ALA A 105 -10.23 3.52 -10.83
N GLU A 106 -11.05 2.66 -11.45
CA GLU A 106 -12.10 1.90 -10.78
C GLU A 106 -11.56 0.75 -9.91
N ASP A 107 -10.32 0.33 -10.13
CA ASP A 107 -9.75 -0.81 -9.41
C ASP A 107 -9.54 -0.48 -7.93
N PHE A 108 -9.04 0.71 -7.62
CA PHE A 108 -8.85 1.14 -6.24
C PHE A 108 -10.18 1.15 -5.49
N ASP A 109 -11.22 1.73 -6.09
CA ASP A 109 -12.56 1.82 -5.50
C ASP A 109 -13.15 0.43 -5.26
N LYS A 110 -12.93 -0.51 -6.18
CA LYS A 110 -13.34 -1.91 -6.02
C LYS A 110 -12.68 -2.56 -4.79
N HIS A 111 -11.37 -2.36 -4.60
CA HIS A 111 -10.65 -2.93 -3.45
C HIS A 111 -11.07 -2.27 -2.13
N MET A 112 -11.28 -0.95 -2.13
CA MET A 112 -11.82 -0.24 -0.97
C MET A 112 -13.22 -0.73 -0.60
N LYS A 113 -14.09 -0.98 -1.59
CA LYS A 113 -15.43 -1.57 -1.35
C LYS A 113 -15.36 -2.98 -0.79
N ALA A 114 -14.42 -3.80 -1.26
CA ALA A 114 -14.20 -5.14 -0.72
C ALA A 114 -13.74 -5.09 0.74
N LEU A 115 -12.81 -4.19 1.06
CA LEU A 115 -12.35 -3.97 2.44
C LEU A 115 -13.46 -3.45 3.35
N ALA A 116 -14.29 -2.51 2.88
CA ALA A 116 -15.44 -2.04 3.62
C ALA A 116 -16.41 -3.18 3.95
N LYS A 117 -16.75 -4.02 2.97
CA LYS A 117 -17.60 -5.21 3.20
C LYS A 117 -16.98 -6.17 4.22
N HIS A 118 -15.66 -6.42 4.16
CA HIS A 118 -14.98 -7.26 5.15
C HIS A 118 -15.12 -6.69 6.56
N LEU A 119 -15.01 -5.38 6.71
CA LEU A 119 -15.15 -4.69 7.99
C LEU A 119 -16.60 -4.57 8.47
N ASP A 120 -17.59 -4.61 7.58
CA ASP A 120 -19.00 -4.75 7.99
C ASP A 120 -19.23 -6.08 8.72
N GLU A 121 -18.60 -7.16 8.24
CA GLU A 121 -18.65 -8.49 8.87
C GLU A 121 -17.75 -8.60 10.11
N ARG A 122 -16.62 -7.88 10.11
CA ARG A 122 -15.57 -7.95 11.14
C ARG A 122 -15.16 -6.55 11.60
N PRO A 123 -16.04 -5.83 12.32
CA PRO A 123 -15.84 -4.42 12.61
C PRO A 123 -14.66 -4.12 13.54
N LEU A 124 -14.11 -5.13 14.20
CA LEU A 124 -12.97 -5.02 15.12
C LEU A 124 -11.70 -5.70 14.57
N ASP A 125 -11.66 -6.07 13.29
CA ASP A 125 -10.44 -6.53 12.66
C ASP A 125 -9.43 -5.38 12.58
N ALA A 126 -8.48 -5.37 13.51
CA ALA A 126 -7.51 -4.30 13.64
C ALA A 126 -6.54 -4.21 12.46
N GLN A 127 -6.25 -5.34 11.77
CA GLN A 127 -5.35 -5.30 10.61
C GLN A 127 -6.08 -4.67 9.42
N ALA A 128 -7.33 -5.08 9.16
CA ALA A 128 -8.16 -4.49 8.11
C ALA A 128 -8.45 -3.00 8.37
N LEU A 129 -8.73 -2.61 9.61
CA LEU A 129 -8.90 -1.20 9.98
C LEU A 129 -7.62 -0.38 9.73
N LEU A 130 -6.42 -0.94 10.00
CA LEU A 130 -5.15 -0.25 9.73
C LEU A 130 -4.94 -0.05 8.24
N VAL A 131 -5.23 -1.09 7.44
CA VAL A 131 -5.16 -1.03 5.98
C VAL A 131 -6.15 0.01 5.43
N GLU A 132 -7.36 0.09 5.97
CA GLU A 132 -8.36 1.08 5.55
C GLU A 132 -7.90 2.49 5.88
N ALA A 133 -7.44 2.74 7.11
CA ALA A 133 -6.91 4.03 7.54
C ALA A 133 -5.73 4.49 6.67
N TYR A 134 -4.80 3.57 6.40
CA TYR A 134 -3.66 3.80 5.53
C TYR A 134 -4.09 4.16 4.10
N ASN A 135 -5.00 3.40 3.50
CA ASN A 135 -5.47 3.68 2.14
C ASN A 135 -6.19 5.03 2.06
N LEU A 136 -7.10 5.31 3.00
CA LEU A 136 -7.81 6.59 3.10
C LEU A 136 -6.84 7.78 3.27
N ARG A 137 -5.78 7.63 4.08
CA ARG A 137 -4.74 8.65 4.25
C ARG A 137 -4.11 9.05 2.92
N PHE A 138 -3.89 8.11 2.02
CA PHE A 138 -3.19 8.34 0.76
C PHE A 138 -4.12 8.44 -0.46
N SER A 139 -5.44 8.47 -0.25
CA SER A 139 -6.44 8.65 -1.30
C SER A 139 -7.36 9.85 -1.04
N GLY A 140 -7.01 10.71 -0.07
CA GLY A 140 -7.74 11.95 0.23
C GLY A 140 -8.78 11.87 1.35
N GLY A 141 -9.06 10.68 1.87
CA GLY A 141 -10.02 10.43 2.96
C GLY A 141 -9.46 10.75 4.35
N TYR A 142 -8.91 11.93 4.56
CA TYR A 142 -8.16 12.27 5.79
C TYR A 142 -9.02 12.23 7.06
N ILE A 143 -10.29 12.63 6.96
CA ILE A 143 -11.22 12.65 8.09
C ILE A 143 -11.59 11.23 8.48
N GLU A 144 -11.94 10.41 7.49
CA GLU A 144 -12.27 9.00 7.67
C GLU A 144 -11.06 8.23 8.20
N ALA A 145 -9.87 8.45 7.64
CA ALA A 145 -8.63 7.87 8.13
C ALA A 145 -8.42 8.17 9.62
N ARG A 146 -8.62 9.43 10.05
CA ARG A 146 -8.50 9.81 11.46
C ARG A 146 -9.49 9.06 12.35
N LYS A 147 -10.77 8.97 11.94
CA LYS A 147 -11.79 8.22 12.69
C LYS A 147 -11.44 6.74 12.84
N LYS A 148 -10.90 6.12 11.78
CA LYS A 148 -10.44 4.72 11.83
C LYS A 148 -9.26 4.55 12.78
N LEU A 149 -8.30 5.48 12.76
CA LEU A 149 -7.14 5.47 13.67
C LEU A 149 -7.54 5.71 15.14
N GLU A 150 -8.56 6.54 15.39
CA GLU A 150 -9.16 6.71 16.72
C GLU A 150 -9.73 5.39 17.25
N LYS A 151 -10.58 4.73 16.45
CA LYS A 151 -11.12 3.41 16.78
C LYS A 151 -10.02 2.38 17.02
N LEU A 152 -8.99 2.36 16.17
CA LEU A 152 -7.84 1.47 16.35
C LEU A 152 -7.06 1.76 17.64
N SER A 153 -6.96 3.02 18.07
CA SER A 153 -6.26 3.38 19.31
C SER A 153 -6.95 2.80 20.55
N GLU A 154 -8.26 2.57 20.47
CA GLU A 154 -9.03 1.90 21.53
C GLU A 154 -8.76 0.39 21.57
N ILE A 155 -8.55 -0.24 20.41
CA ILE A 155 -8.31 -1.69 20.28
C ILE A 155 -6.85 -2.04 20.57
N LEU A 156 -5.92 -1.26 20.03
CA LEU A 156 -4.47 -1.46 20.10
C LEU A 156 -3.79 -0.19 20.66
N PRO A 157 -3.93 0.07 21.98
CA PRO A 157 -3.31 1.25 22.59
C PRO A 157 -1.79 1.18 22.48
N GLY A 158 -1.18 2.28 22.04
CA GLY A 158 0.29 2.42 21.95
C GLY A 158 0.93 1.83 20.70
N ASP A 159 0.14 1.35 19.74
CA ASP A 159 0.65 0.88 18.46
C ASP A 159 1.40 2.01 17.70
N PRO A 160 2.70 1.82 17.37
CA PRO A 160 3.49 2.85 16.70
C PRO A 160 2.91 3.27 15.34
N ALA A 161 2.37 2.32 14.56
CA ALA A 161 1.86 2.61 13.23
C ALA A 161 0.64 3.54 13.28
N ILE A 162 -0.21 3.38 14.29
CA ILE A 162 -1.36 4.28 14.51
C ILE A 162 -0.86 5.69 14.80
N LYS A 163 0.11 5.82 15.71
CA LYS A 163 0.69 7.12 16.07
C LYS A 163 1.32 7.80 14.84
N GLN A 164 2.14 7.07 14.09
CA GLN A 164 2.85 7.59 12.92
C GLN A 164 1.89 8.05 11.81
N LEU A 165 0.83 7.28 11.53
CA LEU A 165 -0.18 7.68 10.55
C LEU A 165 -0.98 8.92 11.00
N ARG A 166 -1.27 9.06 12.30
CA ARG A 166 -1.92 10.26 12.85
C ARG A 166 -1.03 11.50 12.70
N GLU A 167 0.24 11.39 13.06
CA GLU A 167 1.22 12.47 12.88
C GLU A 167 1.38 12.84 11.40
N GLY A 168 1.40 11.83 10.51
CA GLY A 168 1.41 12.03 9.07
C GLY A 168 0.17 12.75 8.52
N LEU A 169 -1.01 12.53 9.10
CA LEU A 169 -2.23 13.28 8.79
C LEU A 169 -2.12 14.74 9.23
N ASP A 170 -1.64 14.98 10.45
CA ASP A 170 -1.51 16.33 11.02
C ASP A 170 -0.52 17.18 10.20
N LYS A 171 0.63 16.60 9.84
CA LYS A 171 1.64 17.25 9.00
C LYS A 171 1.11 17.61 7.61
N ALA A 172 0.40 16.69 6.95
CA ALA A 172 -0.18 16.95 5.64
C ALA A 172 -1.30 18.01 5.67
N ALA A 173 -2.08 18.09 6.74
CA ALA A 173 -3.07 19.14 6.92
C ALA A 173 -2.42 20.52 7.13
N ALA A 174 -1.33 20.58 7.91
CA ALA A 174 -0.59 21.81 8.15
C ALA A 174 0.04 22.37 6.87
N ALA A 175 0.56 21.50 5.98
CA ALA A 175 1.14 21.91 4.70
C ALA A 175 0.11 22.55 3.73
N ARG A 176 -1.18 22.19 3.87
CA ARG A 176 -2.26 22.65 2.98
C ARG A 176 -3.00 23.88 3.48
N THR A 177 -2.78 24.27 4.73
CA THR A 177 -3.37 25.50 5.26
C THR A 177 -2.49 26.67 4.82
N PRO A 178 -2.97 27.60 3.98
CA PRO A 178 -2.15 28.74 3.58
C PRO A 178 -1.76 29.52 4.84
N ARG A 179 -0.45 29.77 5.02
CA ARG A 179 0.02 30.71 6.04
C ARG A 179 -0.67 32.05 5.74
N LYS A 180 -1.56 32.48 6.64
CA LYS A 180 -2.03 33.86 6.64
C LYS A 180 -0.78 34.73 6.85
N VAL A 181 -0.40 35.45 5.80
CA VAL A 181 0.60 36.53 5.86
C VAL A 181 -0.07 37.75 6.51
#